data_AF-A0A8R1IMY6-F1
#
_entry.id   AF-A0A8R1IMY6-F1
#
_cell.length_a   1.000
_cell.length_b   1.000
_cell.length_c   1.000
_cell.angle_alpha   90.00
_cell.angle_beta   90.00
_cell.angle_gamma   90.00
#
_symmetry.space_group_name_H-M   'P 1'
#
loop_
_entity.id
_entity.type
_entity.pdbx_description
1 polymer ?
#
loop_
_entity_poly.entity_id
_entity_poly.type
_entity_poly.pdbx_seq_one_letter_code
_entity_poly.pdbx_strand_id
1 'polypeptide(L)'
;MFFVFSYAILGVQLFGRLNYHCVVPETDPYNVTIRDLAIPDTMCSQPGAGGYECPSNMVCMRLQLKPQEEGFYGQFSDFASSLFTVYLAASQEGWVYVLYDCLDSLPSFLAFFYFVTLIFFLAWLVKSSIRKSFFPLQNVFIAVITETFAEIRVQFSEMWQTREATSDHVYTQKLEKDEDGWKLVEVDKYNRAHSNNSLFLHTIVTSLAFQTVMQLLILANAIFHATFVFYHDESDQIRKIWYYYVEVGFT
;
A
#
# COMPACT_ATOMS: atom_id res chain seq x y z
N MET A 1 20.67 5.28 5.32
CA MET A 1 21.30 4.87 6.58
C MET A 1 21.98 6.03 7.31
N PHE A 2 23.04 6.65 6.78
CA PHE A 2 23.75 7.75 7.48
C PHE A 2 22.84 8.83 8.08
N PHE A 3 21.87 9.35 7.31
CA PHE A 3 20.91 10.35 7.80
C PHE A 3 20.00 9.82 8.92
N VAL A 4 19.53 8.57 8.84
CA VAL A 4 18.71 7.96 9.91
C VAL A 4 19.53 7.86 11.20
N PHE A 5 20.80 7.43 11.10
CA PHE A 5 21.71 7.36 12.24
C PHE A 5 22.02 8.74 12.84
N SER A 6 22.27 9.76 12.01
CA SER A 6 22.56 11.11 12.50
C SER A 6 21.35 11.74 13.20
N TYR A 7 20.14 11.57 12.63
CA TYR A 7 18.90 12.06 13.25
C TYR A 7 18.53 11.29 14.51
N ALA A 8 18.88 10.00 14.60
CA ALA A 8 18.71 9.24 15.84
C ALA A 8 19.62 9.79 16.96
N ILE A 9 20.89 10.05 16.67
CA ILE A 9 21.80 10.65 17.67
C ILE A 9 21.31 12.04 18.09
N LEU A 10 20.93 12.90 17.12
CA LEU A 10 20.39 14.22 17.41
C LEU A 10 19.10 14.16 18.24
N GLY A 11 18.22 13.21 17.94
CA GLY A 11 16.97 13.02 18.66
C GLY A 11 17.20 12.66 20.14
N VAL A 12 18.12 11.74 20.42
CA VAL A 12 18.49 11.38 21.81
C VAL A 12 19.05 12.58 22.57
N GLN A 13 19.87 13.41 21.92
CA GLN A 13 20.48 14.58 22.57
C GLN A 13 19.49 15.73 22.80
N LEU A 14 18.49 15.87 21.93
CA LEU A 14 17.57 17.00 21.95
C LEU A 14 16.30 16.72 22.78
N PHE A 15 15.71 15.54 22.64
CA PHE A 15 14.48 15.16 23.34
C PHE A 15 14.75 14.36 24.61
N GLY A 16 15.69 13.41 24.56
CA GLY A 16 15.97 12.49 25.66
C GLY A 16 14.75 11.63 26.04
N ARG A 17 14.55 11.40 27.35
CA ARG A 17 13.43 10.58 27.86
C ARG A 17 12.17 11.42 28.10
N LEU A 18 11.12 11.12 27.32
CA LEU A 18 9.80 11.73 27.39
C LEU A 18 8.90 10.91 28.34
N ASN A 19 8.95 11.24 29.64
CA ASN A 19 8.30 10.46 30.71
C ASN A 19 7.34 11.31 31.57
N TYR A 20 7.03 12.53 31.13
CA TYR A 20 6.18 13.44 31.88
C TYR A 20 4.75 13.34 31.36
N HIS A 21 3.81 13.02 32.24
CA HIS A 21 2.39 12.91 31.90
C HIS A 21 1.54 13.72 32.88
N CYS A 22 0.37 14.15 32.41
CA CYS A 22 -0.66 14.71 33.27
C CYS A 22 -1.40 13.61 34.01
N VAL A 23 -1.33 13.64 35.34
CA VAL A 23 -2.03 12.69 36.20
C VAL A 23 -2.72 13.39 37.37
N VAL A 24 -3.56 12.65 38.09
CA VAL A 24 -4.22 13.13 39.30
C VAL A 24 -3.17 13.43 40.42
N PRO A 25 -3.37 14.44 41.29
CA PRO A 25 -2.34 14.86 42.25
C PRO A 25 -1.91 13.82 43.30
N GLU A 26 -2.74 12.82 43.58
CA GLU A 26 -2.50 11.80 44.63
C GLU A 26 -1.92 10.48 44.09
N THR A 27 -1.46 10.48 42.83
CA THR A 27 -0.99 9.26 42.17
C THR A 27 0.46 8.92 42.54
N ASP A 28 0.74 7.65 42.79
CA ASP A 28 2.09 7.14 43.02
C ASP A 28 2.84 6.95 41.68
N PRO A 29 4.06 7.49 41.50
CA PRO A 29 4.78 7.45 40.22
C PRO A 29 5.30 6.05 39.82
N TYR A 30 5.26 5.07 40.72
CA TYR A 30 5.74 3.70 40.52
C TYR A 30 4.61 2.67 40.34
N ASN A 31 3.37 3.04 40.67
CA ASN A 31 2.21 2.15 40.62
C ASN A 31 1.01 2.89 40.02
N VAL A 32 1.21 3.37 38.79
CA VAL A 32 0.21 4.15 38.07
C VAL A 32 -0.79 3.23 37.40
N THR A 33 -2.08 3.54 37.50
CA THR A 33 -3.13 2.84 36.76
C THR A 33 -3.68 3.73 35.64
N ILE A 34 -4.34 3.12 34.65
CA ILE A 34 -4.95 3.85 33.51
C ILE A 34 -5.96 4.92 33.97
N ARG A 35 -6.54 4.77 35.17
CA ARG A 35 -7.52 5.71 35.73
C ARG A 35 -6.90 7.01 36.23
N ASP A 36 -5.60 7.00 36.48
CA ASP A 36 -4.88 8.12 37.04
C ASP A 36 -4.33 9.06 35.95
N LEU A 37 -4.30 8.58 34.70
CA LEU A 37 -3.88 9.34 33.51
C LEU A 37 -5.04 10.17 32.94
N ALA A 38 -4.69 11.24 32.23
CA ALA A 38 -5.63 12.00 31.41
C ALA A 38 -6.23 11.12 30.28
N ILE A 39 -7.42 11.49 29.80
CA ILE A 39 -8.09 10.83 28.67
C ILE A 39 -8.29 11.86 27.53
N PRO A 40 -7.66 11.68 26.36
CA PRO A 40 -6.58 10.72 26.07
C PRO A 40 -5.31 11.04 26.87
N ASP A 41 -4.37 10.09 26.95
CA ASP A 41 -3.08 10.33 27.60
C ASP A 41 -2.34 11.47 26.88
N THR A 42 -1.75 12.38 27.65
CA THR A 42 -1.04 13.54 27.13
C THR A 42 0.28 13.73 27.87
N MET A 43 1.34 13.92 27.10
CA MET A 43 2.64 14.34 27.65
C MET A 43 2.54 15.78 28.18
N CYS A 44 3.44 16.16 29.08
CA CYS A 44 3.44 17.50 29.64
C CYS A 44 4.84 18.04 29.89
N SER A 45 4.91 19.36 30.02
CA SER A 45 6.13 20.08 30.38
C SER A 45 5.95 20.78 31.72
N GLN A 46 7.07 21.03 32.41
CA GLN A 46 7.04 21.82 33.64
C GLN A 46 6.65 23.27 33.32
N PRO A 47 5.97 23.97 34.25
CA PRO A 47 5.53 25.34 34.00
C PRO A 47 6.71 26.24 33.63
N GLY A 48 6.59 26.92 32.49
CA GLY A 48 7.66 27.77 31.94
C GLY A 48 8.74 27.07 31.08
N ALA A 49 8.65 25.76 30.86
CA ALA A 49 9.55 25.02 29.97
C ALA A 49 9.12 25.03 28.48
N GLY A 50 7.94 25.56 28.16
CA GLY A 50 7.51 25.87 26.79
C GLY A 50 6.80 24.75 26.04
N GLY A 51 6.40 23.67 26.72
CA GLY A 51 5.48 22.64 26.21
C GLY A 51 4.07 22.79 26.79
N TYR A 52 3.31 21.69 26.79
CA TYR A 52 1.94 21.64 27.30
C TYR A 52 1.91 21.68 28.83
N GLU A 53 1.12 22.60 29.39
CA GLU A 53 0.89 22.72 30.83
C GLU A 53 -0.43 22.04 31.21
N CYS A 54 -0.37 21.11 32.18
CA CYS A 54 -1.56 20.41 32.65
C CYS A 54 -2.58 21.38 33.27
N PRO A 55 -3.90 21.08 33.17
CA PRO A 55 -4.95 21.88 33.80
C PRO A 55 -4.84 21.82 35.33
N SER A 56 -5.47 22.79 36.02
CA SER A 56 -5.33 22.97 37.49
C SER A 56 -5.76 21.79 38.36
N ASN A 57 -6.52 20.83 37.82
CA ASN A 57 -6.95 19.60 38.51
C ASN A 57 -6.00 18.41 38.31
N MET A 58 -4.92 18.58 37.55
CA MET A 58 -3.92 17.55 37.26
C MET A 58 -2.52 18.12 37.52
N VAL A 59 -1.57 17.24 37.76
CA VAL A 59 -0.16 17.59 37.99
C VAL A 59 0.68 16.92 36.92
N CYS A 60 1.61 17.68 36.36
CA CYS A 60 2.64 17.14 35.48
C CYS A 60 3.70 16.43 36.33
N MET A 61 3.72 15.10 36.30
CA MET A 61 4.71 14.33 37.06
C MET A 61 5.45 13.36 36.13
N ARG A 62 6.65 12.97 36.56
CA ARG A 62 7.47 12.00 35.82
C ARG A 62 7.08 10.59 36.24
N LEU A 63 6.58 9.80 35.31
CA LEU A 63 6.19 8.42 35.54
C LEU A 63 7.34 7.48 35.20
N GLN A 64 7.43 6.38 35.94
CA GLN A 64 8.31 5.25 35.62
C GLN A 64 7.44 4.06 35.24
N LEU A 65 6.87 4.14 34.05
CA LEU A 65 6.08 3.05 33.50
C LEU A 65 7.03 1.95 32.99
N LYS A 66 6.53 0.71 32.96
CA LYS A 66 7.29 -0.37 32.32
C LYS A 66 7.32 -0.13 30.81
N PRO A 67 8.34 -0.59 30.08
CA PRO A 67 8.40 -0.46 28.62
C PRO A 67 7.22 -1.08 27.86
N GLN A 68 6.46 -1.98 28.51
CA GLN A 68 5.23 -2.58 27.98
C GLN A 68 4.00 -1.66 28.10
N GLU A 69 4.03 -0.71 29.03
CA GLU A 69 2.94 0.20 29.37
C GLU A 69 3.13 1.59 28.74
N GLU A 70 4.37 2.03 28.47
CA GLU A 70 4.71 3.31 27.81
C GLU A 70 4.29 3.42 26.33
N GLY A 71 3.54 2.44 25.78
CA GLY A 71 3.26 2.41 24.35
C GLY A 71 4.55 2.28 23.52
N PHE A 72 4.50 2.65 22.24
CA PHE A 72 5.44 2.19 21.21
C PHE A 72 6.89 2.71 21.38
N TYR A 73 7.62 2.05 22.28
CA TYR A 73 9.07 1.99 22.50
C TYR A 73 9.79 3.30 22.84
N GLY A 74 9.53 3.87 24.02
CA GLY A 74 10.47 4.72 24.77
C GLY A 74 11.11 5.81 23.92
N GLN A 75 10.30 6.69 23.35
CA GLN A 75 10.70 7.66 22.34
C GLN A 75 11.94 8.44 22.79
N PHE A 76 13.00 8.37 21.99
CA PHE A 76 14.32 9.00 22.21
C PHE A 76 15.05 8.62 23.51
N SER A 77 14.58 7.59 24.23
CA SER A 77 15.14 7.17 25.52
C SER A 77 16.53 6.56 25.43
N ASP A 78 16.73 5.69 24.44
CA ASP A 78 17.96 4.99 24.13
C ASP A 78 18.23 5.08 22.62
N PHE A 79 19.49 4.91 22.20
CA PHE A 79 19.87 5.01 20.78
C PHE A 79 19.06 4.07 19.87
N ALA A 80 18.82 2.82 20.29
CA ALA A 80 18.06 1.86 19.49
C ALA A 80 16.59 2.28 19.32
N SER A 81 15.94 2.75 20.38
CA SER A 81 14.56 3.26 20.36
C SER A 81 14.42 4.50 19.47
N SER A 82 15.40 5.43 19.54
CA SER A 82 15.43 6.61 18.68
C SER A 82 15.63 6.25 17.21
N LEU A 83 16.54 5.31 16.91
CA LEU A 83 16.76 4.85 15.55
C LEU A 83 15.49 4.24 14.95
N PHE A 84 14.76 3.45 15.74
CA PHE A 84 13.49 2.87 15.31
C PHE A 84 12.41 3.95 15.08
N THR A 85 12.31 4.92 15.99
CA THR A 85 11.38 6.06 15.88
C THR A 85 11.66 6.87 14.62
N VAL A 86 12.93 7.21 14.35
CA VAL A 86 13.34 7.94 13.14
C VAL A 86 13.10 7.11 11.88
N TYR A 87 13.31 5.79 11.94
CA TYR A 87 13.06 4.91 10.81
C TYR A 87 11.57 4.84 10.44
N LEU A 88 10.69 4.76 11.42
CA LEU A 88 9.23 4.81 11.18
C LEU A 88 8.78 6.18 10.73
N ALA A 89 9.38 7.24 11.29
CA ALA A 89 9.13 8.57 10.78
C ALA A 89 9.54 8.70 9.30
N ALA A 90 10.55 7.93 8.87
CA ALA A 90 10.97 7.89 7.48
C ALA A 90 10.04 7.13 6.54
N SER A 91 9.22 6.18 7.04
CA SER A 91 8.15 5.57 6.24
C SER A 91 6.91 6.46 6.14
N GLN A 92 6.92 7.65 6.76
CA GLN A 92 5.78 8.57 6.86
C GLN A 92 4.58 7.98 7.63
N GLU A 93 4.83 6.95 8.43
CA GLU A 93 3.81 6.31 9.27
C GLU A 93 4.01 6.73 10.73
N GLY A 94 2.95 7.19 11.37
CA GLY A 94 2.94 7.48 12.81
C GLY A 94 3.82 8.65 13.29
N TRP A 95 4.60 9.30 12.43
CA TRP A 95 5.49 10.41 12.81
C TRP A 95 4.76 11.63 13.39
N VAL A 96 3.51 11.83 12.97
CA VAL A 96 2.68 12.95 13.45
C VAL A 96 2.36 12.78 14.95
N TYR A 97 2.12 11.54 15.40
CA TYR A 97 1.87 11.27 16.82
C TYR A 97 3.13 11.55 17.65
N VAL A 98 4.29 11.05 17.21
CA VAL A 98 5.59 11.32 17.86
C VAL A 98 5.91 12.82 17.87
N LEU A 99 5.56 13.55 16.80
CA LEU A 99 5.71 15.01 16.76
C LEU A 99 4.88 15.67 17.85
N TYR A 100 3.59 15.30 17.99
CA TYR A 100 2.73 15.86 19.03
C TYR A 100 3.25 15.56 20.43
N ASP A 101 3.67 14.32 20.70
CA ASP A 101 4.28 13.94 21.99
C ASP A 101 5.52 14.81 22.32
N CYS A 102 6.34 15.11 21.31
CA CYS A 102 7.51 15.98 21.46
C CYS A 102 7.14 17.46 21.64
N LEU A 103 6.09 17.94 20.97
CA LEU A 103 5.59 19.32 21.09
C LEU A 103 5.01 19.59 22.48
N ASP A 104 4.35 18.59 23.07
CA ASP A 104 3.74 18.71 24.39
C ASP A 104 4.79 18.63 25.51
N SER A 105 5.91 17.93 25.27
CA SER A 105 6.97 17.77 26.28
C SER A 105 7.99 18.92 26.30
N LEU A 106 8.29 19.52 25.15
CA LEU A 106 9.45 20.40 24.94
C LEU A 106 9.08 21.66 24.13
N PRO A 107 9.96 22.67 24.05
CA PRO A 107 9.69 23.89 23.28
C PRO A 107 9.27 23.60 21.85
N SER A 108 8.10 24.10 21.47
CA SER A 108 7.45 23.78 20.19
C SER A 108 8.34 24.01 18.95
N PHE A 109 9.19 25.03 18.98
CA PHE A 109 10.08 25.36 17.86
C PHE A 109 11.15 24.30 17.60
N LEU A 110 11.68 23.65 18.65
CA LEU A 110 12.74 22.64 18.52
C LEU A 110 12.20 21.36 17.89
N ALA A 111 11.07 20.87 18.41
CA ALA A 111 10.39 19.70 17.87
C ALA A 111 9.98 19.94 16.40
N PHE A 112 9.36 21.09 16.13
CA PHE A 112 8.95 21.44 14.76
C PHE A 112 10.15 21.49 13.81
N PHE A 113 11.24 22.17 14.18
CA PHE A 113 12.43 22.25 13.32
C PHE A 113 13.06 20.87 13.07
N TYR A 114 13.17 20.03 14.11
CA TYR A 114 13.70 18.68 13.98
C TYR A 114 12.89 17.83 13.00
N PHE A 115 11.57 17.75 13.17
CA PHE A 115 10.72 16.92 12.32
C PHE A 115 10.58 17.49 10.91
N VAL A 116 10.44 18.81 10.75
CA VAL A 116 10.35 19.44 9.43
C VAL A 116 11.65 19.25 8.66
N THR A 117 12.81 19.41 9.31
CA THR A 117 14.10 19.14 8.65
C THR A 117 14.27 17.66 8.37
N LEU A 118 13.91 16.75 9.28
CA LEU A 118 13.93 15.30 9.05
C LEU A 118 13.11 14.92 7.82
N ILE A 119 11.84 15.34 7.75
CA ILE A 119 10.96 15.05 6.62
C ILE A 119 11.44 15.77 5.36
N PHE A 120 11.91 17.02 5.47
CA PHE A 120 12.48 17.74 4.34
C PHE A 120 13.72 17.03 3.81
N PHE A 121 14.67 16.58 4.64
CA PHE A 121 15.87 15.88 4.19
C PHE A 121 15.57 14.47 3.68
N LEU A 122 14.56 13.79 4.20
CA LEU A 122 14.10 12.52 3.63
C LEU A 122 13.40 12.74 2.28
N ALA A 123 12.47 13.69 2.19
CA ALA A 123 11.80 14.08 0.96
C ALA A 123 12.73 14.80 -0.04
N TRP A 124 13.81 15.41 0.44
CA TRP A 124 14.84 16.06 -0.37
C TRP A 124 15.94 15.09 -0.74
N LEU A 125 16.23 14.03 0.01
CA LEU A 125 16.92 12.87 -0.58
C LEU A 125 16.04 12.26 -1.66
N VAL A 126 14.72 12.30 -1.46
CA VAL A 126 13.79 11.95 -2.52
C VAL A 126 13.89 12.86 -3.72
N LYS A 127 14.13 14.16 -3.51
CA LYS A 127 14.05 15.20 -4.55
C LYS A 127 15.38 15.75 -5.10
N SER A 128 16.48 15.59 -4.41
CA SER A 128 17.85 15.94 -4.85
C SER A 128 18.31 14.93 -5.91
N SER A 129 17.91 13.66 -5.75
CA SER A 129 17.86 12.66 -6.83
C SER A 129 16.57 12.76 -7.68
N ILE A 130 15.97 13.95 -7.82
CA ILE A 130 14.91 14.27 -8.80
C ILE A 130 15.37 15.34 -9.80
N ARG A 131 16.62 15.85 -9.72
CA ARG A 131 17.26 16.50 -10.88
C ARG A 131 17.93 15.49 -11.84
N LYS A 132 17.86 14.19 -11.54
CA LYS A 132 17.76 13.08 -12.51
C LYS A 132 16.78 12.05 -11.94
N SER A 133 15.56 12.01 -12.49
CA SER A 133 14.45 11.07 -12.25
C SER A 133 14.50 10.21 -10.97
N PHE A 134 13.82 10.67 -9.92
CA PHE A 134 12.56 10.07 -9.43
C PHE A 134 12.72 8.92 -8.41
N PHE A 135 12.55 9.30 -7.13
CA PHE A 135 12.17 8.49 -5.96
C PHE A 135 13.22 7.50 -5.35
N PRO A 136 13.60 7.71 -4.08
CA PRO A 136 14.28 6.78 -3.16
C PRO A 136 13.60 6.84 -1.77
N LEU A 137 12.86 5.83 -1.33
CA LEU A 137 13.41 4.77 -0.48
C LEU A 137 12.72 3.42 -0.75
N GLN A 138 11.45 3.41 -1.17
CA GLN A 138 10.81 2.23 -1.76
C GLN A 138 11.40 1.89 -3.15
N ASN A 139 11.99 2.89 -3.81
CA ASN A 139 12.35 2.82 -5.21
C ASN A 139 13.79 2.44 -5.50
N VAL A 140 14.69 2.29 -4.52
CA VAL A 140 16.00 1.66 -4.80
C VAL A 140 15.81 0.16 -4.99
N PHE A 141 14.98 -0.46 -4.15
CA PHE A 141 14.65 -1.87 -4.30
C PHE A 141 13.82 -2.11 -5.57
N ILE A 142 12.82 -1.26 -5.84
CA ILE A 142 12.09 -1.32 -7.10
C ILE A 142 13.01 -1.01 -8.30
N ALA A 143 13.96 -0.08 -8.21
CA ALA A 143 14.93 0.20 -9.28
C ALA A 143 15.79 -1.03 -9.58
N VAL A 144 16.34 -1.67 -8.55
CA VAL A 144 17.08 -2.94 -8.69
C VAL A 144 16.18 -4.03 -9.29
N ILE A 145 14.94 -4.13 -8.83
CA ILE A 145 13.96 -5.06 -9.43
C ILE A 145 13.70 -4.69 -10.89
N THR A 146 13.59 -3.42 -11.26
CA THR A 146 13.33 -3.01 -12.64
C THR A 146 14.55 -3.17 -13.54
N GLU A 147 15.78 -2.98 -13.03
CA GLU A 147 17.02 -3.26 -13.75
C GLU A 147 17.15 -4.77 -13.97
N THR A 148 16.98 -5.58 -12.92
CA THR A 148 16.95 -7.04 -13.05
C THR A 148 15.82 -7.51 -13.97
N PHE A 149 14.65 -6.88 -13.96
CA PHE A 149 13.54 -7.23 -14.86
C PHE A 149 13.80 -6.78 -16.31
N ALA A 150 14.48 -5.65 -16.50
CA ALA A 150 14.93 -5.21 -17.82
C ALA A 150 15.99 -6.17 -18.38
N GLU A 151 16.95 -6.60 -17.56
CA GLU A 151 17.91 -7.65 -17.92
C GLU A 151 17.21 -8.97 -18.26
N ILE A 152 16.25 -9.43 -17.44
CA ILE A 152 15.45 -10.62 -17.72
C ILE A 152 14.70 -10.48 -19.04
N ARG A 153 14.08 -9.32 -19.34
CA ARG A 153 13.37 -9.11 -20.61
C ARG A 153 14.31 -9.11 -21.81
N VAL A 154 15.49 -8.51 -21.69
CA VAL A 154 16.51 -8.52 -22.75
C VAL A 154 16.97 -9.95 -23.01
N GLN A 155 17.27 -10.71 -21.95
CA GLN A 155 17.62 -12.13 -22.05
C GLN A 155 16.51 -12.96 -22.70
N PHE A 156 15.25 -12.75 -22.30
CA PHE A 156 14.11 -13.40 -22.94
C PHE A 156 14.02 -13.04 -24.43
N SER A 157 14.14 -11.75 -24.80
CA SER A 157 14.10 -11.34 -26.21
C SER A 157 15.15 -12.03 -27.07
N GLU A 158 16.40 -12.14 -26.59
CA GLU A 158 17.48 -12.85 -27.29
C GLU A 158 17.20 -14.36 -27.41
N MET A 159 16.67 -14.98 -26.35
CA MET A 159 16.32 -16.41 -26.36
C MET A 159 15.16 -16.73 -27.32
N TRP A 160 14.15 -15.87 -27.42
CA TRP A 160 12.97 -16.09 -28.28
C TRP A 160 13.24 -15.74 -29.75
N GLN A 161 14.05 -14.73 -30.06
CA GLN A 161 14.48 -14.45 -31.44
C GLN A 161 15.24 -15.64 -32.07
N THR A 162 15.95 -16.42 -31.26
CA THR A 162 16.67 -17.61 -31.72
C THR A 162 15.75 -18.83 -31.94
N ARG A 163 14.56 -18.87 -31.32
CA ARG A 163 13.65 -20.04 -31.34
C ARG A 163 12.42 -19.85 -32.25
N GLU A 164 11.85 -18.65 -32.33
CA GLU A 164 10.64 -18.39 -33.15
C GLU A 164 10.90 -18.51 -34.65
N ALA A 165 12.11 -18.18 -35.12
CA ALA A 165 12.50 -18.39 -36.53
C ALA A 165 12.42 -19.86 -36.97
N THR A 166 12.39 -20.81 -36.02
CA THR A 166 12.29 -22.25 -36.31
C THR A 166 10.94 -22.88 -36.00
N SER A 167 10.05 -22.25 -35.19
CA SER A 167 8.79 -22.88 -34.76
C SER A 167 7.57 -22.51 -35.60
N ASP A 168 7.42 -21.26 -36.02
CA ASP A 168 6.16 -20.80 -36.66
C ASP A 168 5.93 -21.39 -38.07
N HIS A 169 7.00 -21.68 -38.80
CA HIS A 169 6.91 -22.33 -40.11
C HIS A 169 6.49 -23.81 -40.03
N VAL A 170 6.62 -24.46 -38.87
CA VAL A 170 6.40 -25.92 -38.72
C VAL A 170 4.97 -26.27 -38.29
N TYR A 171 4.29 -25.40 -37.53
CA TYR A 171 2.93 -25.70 -37.03
C TYR A 171 1.80 -25.28 -37.97
N THR A 172 2.08 -24.41 -38.95
CA THR A 172 1.08 -23.89 -39.91
C THR A 172 1.03 -24.66 -41.22
N GLN A 173 2.02 -25.53 -41.48
CA GLN A 173 2.16 -26.28 -42.72
C GLN A 173 2.08 -27.78 -42.44
N LYS A 174 1.16 -28.47 -43.10
CA LYS A 174 1.09 -29.95 -43.07
C LYS A 174 1.71 -30.48 -44.35
N LEU A 175 2.55 -31.51 -44.23
CA LEU A 175 3.08 -32.26 -45.36
C LEU A 175 1.96 -33.15 -45.92
N GLU A 176 1.54 -32.87 -47.14
CA GLU A 176 0.60 -33.69 -47.91
C GLU A 176 1.36 -34.41 -49.02
N LYS A 177 1.08 -35.69 -49.23
CA LYS A 177 1.76 -36.52 -50.24
C LYS A 177 0.90 -36.55 -51.50
N ASP A 178 1.41 -35.95 -52.58
CA ASP A 178 0.79 -35.99 -53.90
C ASP A 178 1.50 -37.02 -54.81
N GLU A 179 0.94 -37.31 -55.98
CA GLU A 179 1.49 -38.30 -56.93
C GLU A 179 2.92 -37.97 -57.38
N ASP A 180 3.31 -36.68 -57.37
CA ASP A 180 4.64 -36.18 -57.74
C ASP A 180 5.58 -35.85 -56.56
N GLY A 181 5.17 -36.09 -55.30
CA GLY A 181 6.05 -35.93 -54.13
C GLY A 181 5.40 -35.29 -52.89
N TRP A 182 6.24 -34.96 -51.90
CA TRP A 182 5.81 -34.31 -50.65
C TRP A 182 5.67 -32.79 -50.85
N LYS A 183 4.48 -32.24 -50.60
CA LYS A 183 4.21 -30.80 -50.70
C LYS A 183 3.77 -30.24 -49.35
N LEU A 184 4.38 -29.13 -48.93
CA LEU A 184 3.96 -28.38 -47.75
C LEU A 184 2.74 -27.53 -48.12
N VAL A 185 1.61 -27.78 -47.47
CA VAL A 185 0.35 -27.05 -47.69
C VAL A 185 -0.10 -26.42 -46.36
N GLU A 186 -0.51 -25.15 -46.40
CA GLU A 186 -1.01 -24.45 -45.23
C GLU A 186 -2.29 -25.10 -44.73
N VAL A 187 -2.39 -25.32 -43.41
CA VAL A 187 -3.56 -25.97 -42.81
C VAL A 187 -4.73 -24.99 -42.83
N ASP A 188 -5.53 -25.05 -43.90
CA ASP A 188 -6.78 -24.31 -44.01
C ASP A 188 -7.75 -24.74 -42.89
N LYS A 189 -7.94 -23.87 -41.90
CA LYS A 189 -8.86 -24.06 -40.77
C LYS A 189 -10.34 -24.13 -41.19
N TYR A 190 -10.65 -23.90 -42.46
CA TYR A 190 -12.01 -23.71 -42.97
C TYR A 190 -12.70 -25.00 -43.43
N ASN A 191 -11.96 -26.08 -43.72
CA ASN A 191 -12.51 -27.26 -44.39
C ASN A 191 -13.16 -28.33 -43.47
N ARG A 192 -13.42 -28.03 -42.19
CA ARG A 192 -13.86 -29.06 -41.22
C ARG A 192 -15.29 -28.97 -40.68
N ALA A 193 -16.17 -28.10 -41.17
CA ALA A 193 -17.53 -28.01 -40.62
C ALA A 193 -18.63 -28.21 -41.66
N HIS A 194 -18.95 -29.48 -41.89
CA HIS A 194 -20.09 -29.98 -42.62
C HIS A 194 -21.40 -29.67 -41.85
N SER A 195 -22.13 -28.62 -42.28
CA SER A 195 -23.59 -28.40 -42.14
C SER A 195 -23.91 -26.91 -42.31
N ASN A 196 -24.80 -26.54 -43.24
CA ASN A 196 -25.20 -25.14 -43.51
C ASN A 196 -25.64 -24.37 -42.24
N ASN A 197 -26.17 -25.07 -41.23
CA ASN A 197 -26.65 -24.45 -39.99
C ASN A 197 -25.50 -23.99 -39.08
N SER A 198 -24.34 -24.67 -39.13
CA SER A 198 -23.15 -24.30 -38.35
C SER A 198 -22.50 -23.02 -38.87
N LEU A 199 -22.52 -22.83 -40.19
CA LEU A 199 -21.93 -21.67 -40.87
C LEU A 199 -22.74 -20.39 -40.59
N PHE A 200 -24.07 -20.49 -40.58
CA PHE A 200 -24.95 -19.36 -40.23
C PHE A 200 -24.81 -18.91 -38.77
N LEU A 201 -24.76 -19.86 -37.83
CA LEU A 201 -24.51 -19.56 -36.41
C LEU A 201 -23.13 -18.93 -36.21
N HIS A 202 -22.11 -19.43 -36.90
CA HIS A 202 -20.77 -18.85 -36.86
C HIS A 202 -20.74 -17.41 -37.42
N THR A 203 -21.46 -17.13 -38.50
CA THR A 203 -21.60 -15.77 -39.05
C THR A 203 -22.35 -14.83 -38.10
N ILE A 204 -23.35 -15.33 -37.36
CA ILE A 204 -24.07 -14.54 -36.36
C ILE A 204 -23.19 -14.22 -35.15
N VAL A 205 -22.48 -15.22 -34.61
CA VAL A 205 -21.63 -15.06 -33.41
C VAL A 205 -20.43 -14.16 -33.70
N THR A 206 -19.90 -14.19 -34.93
CA THR A 206 -18.79 -13.29 -35.34
C THR A 206 -19.26 -11.90 -35.77
N SER A 207 -20.58 -11.62 -35.78
CA SER A 207 -21.10 -10.31 -36.14
C SER A 207 -20.82 -9.26 -35.05
N LEU A 208 -20.48 -8.03 -35.47
CA LEU A 208 -20.24 -6.90 -34.57
C LEU A 208 -21.47 -6.58 -33.70
N ALA A 209 -22.67 -6.75 -34.26
CA ALA A 209 -23.93 -6.52 -33.55
C ALA A 209 -24.08 -7.48 -32.36
N PHE A 210 -23.83 -8.78 -32.57
CA PHE A 210 -23.91 -9.78 -31.50
C PHE A 210 -22.87 -9.53 -30.41
N GLN A 211 -21.62 -9.22 -30.78
CA GLN A 211 -20.56 -8.88 -29.82
C GLN A 211 -20.91 -7.64 -28.97
N THR A 212 -21.49 -6.61 -29.60
CA THR A 212 -21.89 -5.38 -28.90
C THR A 212 -23.04 -5.63 -27.92
N VAL A 213 -24.04 -6.43 -28.33
CA VAL A 213 -25.16 -6.83 -27.46
C VAL A 213 -24.67 -7.63 -26.27
N MET A 214 -23.75 -8.58 -26.49
CA MET A 214 -23.20 -9.38 -25.41
C MET A 214 -22.40 -8.54 -24.40
N GLN A 215 -21.61 -7.58 -24.88
CA GLN A 215 -20.87 -6.66 -24.01
C GLN A 215 -21.82 -5.78 -23.17
N LEU A 216 -22.94 -5.33 -23.75
CA LEU A 216 -23.98 -4.58 -23.03
C LEU A 216 -24.68 -5.43 -21.97
N LEU A 217 -24.95 -6.71 -22.25
CA LEU A 217 -25.54 -7.63 -21.27
C LEU A 217 -24.61 -7.91 -20.09
N ILE A 218 -23.32 -8.13 -20.34
CA ILE A 218 -22.32 -8.30 -19.28
C ILE A 218 -22.22 -7.03 -18.43
N LEU A 219 -22.21 -5.86 -19.06
CA LEU A 219 -22.16 -4.58 -18.35
C LEU A 219 -23.43 -4.33 -17.53
N ALA A 220 -24.61 -4.67 -18.05
CA ALA A 220 -25.86 -4.60 -17.32
C ALA A 220 -25.84 -5.53 -16.08
N ASN A 221 -25.37 -6.77 -16.24
CA ASN A 221 -25.23 -7.70 -15.12
C ASN A 221 -24.30 -7.14 -14.02
N ALA A 222 -23.15 -6.57 -14.40
CA ALA A 222 -22.22 -5.94 -13.47
C ALA A 222 -22.84 -4.74 -12.73
N ILE A 223 -23.62 -3.89 -13.43
CA ILE A 223 -24.34 -2.76 -12.82
C ILE A 223 -25.39 -3.28 -11.84
N PHE A 224 -26.18 -4.28 -12.20
CA PHE A 224 -27.19 -4.85 -11.31
C PHE A 224 -26.56 -5.40 -10.03
N HIS A 225 -25.44 -6.13 -10.12
CA HIS A 225 -24.68 -6.56 -8.93
C HIS A 225 -24.17 -5.39 -8.09
N ALA A 226 -23.69 -4.31 -8.72
CA ALA A 226 -23.21 -3.13 -8.01
C ALA A 226 -24.33 -2.33 -7.32
N THR A 227 -25.57 -2.38 -7.81
CA THR A 227 -26.71 -1.68 -7.19
C THR A 227 -27.21 -2.33 -5.89
N PHE A 228 -26.69 -3.50 -5.51
CA PHE A 228 -27.12 -4.20 -4.33
C PHE A 228 -26.62 -3.51 -3.04
N VAL A 229 -27.53 -2.86 -2.32
CA VAL A 229 -27.28 -2.17 -1.04
C VAL A 229 -28.00 -2.90 0.08
N PHE A 230 -27.34 -3.03 1.25
CA PHE A 230 -27.96 -3.54 2.47
C PHE A 230 -28.51 -2.40 3.33
N TYR A 231 -29.82 -2.41 3.59
CA TYR A 231 -30.48 -1.44 4.45
C TYR A 231 -30.80 -2.01 5.85
N HIS A 232 -30.59 -3.31 6.06
CA HIS A 232 -30.81 -4.02 7.34
C HIS A 232 -32.26 -3.98 7.84
N ASP A 233 -33.22 -3.88 6.92
CA ASP A 233 -34.65 -3.95 7.20
C ASP A 233 -35.25 -5.30 6.78
N GLU A 234 -36.47 -5.62 7.23
CA GLU A 234 -37.22 -6.82 6.80
C GLU A 234 -37.46 -6.89 5.28
N SER A 235 -37.39 -5.74 4.60
CA SER A 235 -37.48 -5.63 3.13
C SER A 235 -36.30 -6.24 2.37
N ASP A 236 -35.17 -6.49 3.05
CA ASP A 236 -33.96 -7.05 2.45
C ASP A 236 -34.14 -8.49 1.99
N GLN A 237 -35.01 -9.26 2.66
CA GLN A 237 -35.32 -10.65 2.26
C GLN A 237 -36.05 -10.69 0.92
N ILE A 238 -37.03 -9.81 0.72
CA ILE A 238 -37.80 -9.71 -0.52
C ILE A 238 -36.90 -9.21 -1.65
N ARG A 239 -36.07 -8.19 -1.37
CA ARG A 239 -35.13 -7.64 -2.35
C ARG A 239 -34.11 -8.69 -2.82
N LYS A 240 -33.56 -9.50 -1.92
CA LYS A 240 -32.65 -10.61 -2.27
C LYS A 240 -33.28 -11.62 -3.23
N ILE A 241 -34.54 -11.97 -3.05
CA ILE A 241 -35.26 -12.88 -3.94
C ILE A 241 -35.37 -12.28 -5.36
N TRP A 242 -35.68 -10.98 -5.47
CA TRP A 242 -35.72 -10.30 -6.77
C TRP A 242 -34.36 -10.29 -7.47
N TYR A 243 -33.27 -9.97 -6.74
CA TYR A 243 -31.92 -10.00 -7.29
C TYR A 243 -31.50 -11.42 -7.73
N TYR A 244 -31.90 -12.46 -6.98
CA TYR A 244 -31.65 -13.85 -7.36
C TYR A 244 -32.30 -14.23 -8.70
N TYR A 245 -33.56 -13.83 -8.94
CA TYR A 245 -34.21 -14.09 -10.24
C TYR A 245 -33.57 -13.32 -11.40
N VAL A 246 -33.07 -12.11 -11.16
CA VAL A 246 -32.32 -11.34 -12.16
C VAL A 246 -30.99 -12.02 -12.48
N GLU A 247 -30.27 -12.52 -11.47
CA GLU A 247 -29.02 -13.28 -11.65
C GLU A 247 -29.23 -14.57 -12.45
N VAL A 248 -30.28 -15.32 -12.14
CA VAL A 248 -30.68 -16.52 -12.92
C VAL A 248 -31.06 -16.16 -14.36
N GLY A 249 -31.57 -14.95 -14.61
CA GLY A 249 -31.87 -14.48 -15.96
C GLY A 249 -30.65 -14.07 -16.78
N PHE A 250 -29.56 -13.62 -16.14
CA PHE A 250 -28.30 -13.28 -16.80
C PHE A 250 -27.35 -14.48 -16.97
N THR A 251 -27.55 -15.55 -16.18
CA THR A 251 -26.76 -16.80 -16.21
C THR A 251 -27.25 -17.76 -17.27
#